data_AF-A0A136A412-F1
#
_entry.id   AF-A0A136A412-F1
#
_cell.length_a   1.000
_cell.length_b   1.000
_cell.length_c   1.000
_cell.angle_alpha   90.00
_cell.angle_beta   90.00
_cell.angle_gamma   90.00
#
_symmetry.space_group_name_H-M   'P 1'
#
loop_
_entity.id
_entity.type
_entity.pdbx_description
1 polymer ?
#
loop_
_entity_poly.entity_id
_entity_poly.type
_entity_poly.pdbx_seq_one_letter_code
_entity_poly.pdbx_strand_id
1 'polypeptide(L)' 'MKAKSLPAYLQQVLEHHVAESQLTPDDELREIFGKLQNLNDKVEMLKNKIKSNREKNLNAV' A
#
# COMPACT_ATOMS: atom_id res chain seq x y z
N MET A 1 15.02 -4.52 -5.74
CA MET A 1 14.12 -3.66 -4.96
C MET A 1 12.70 -4.04 -5.33
N LYS A 2 11.85 -4.52 -4.39
CA LYS A 2 10.42 -4.71 -4.70
C LYS A 2 9.87 -3.34 -5.09
N ALA A 3 9.38 -3.19 -6.32
CA ALA A 3 8.65 -2.00 -6.70
C ALA A 3 7.50 -1.84 -5.69
N LYS A 4 7.53 -0.75 -4.91
CA LYS A 4 6.46 -0.46 -3.94
C LYS A 4 5.14 -0.45 -4.71
N SER A 5 4.09 -0.97 -4.10
CA SER A 5 2.74 -0.81 -4.65
C SER A 5 2.46 0.69 -4.78
N LEU A 6 1.68 1.11 -5.78
CA LEU A 6 1.29 2.51 -5.92
C LEU A 6 0.71 3.09 -4.60
N PRO A 7 -0.11 2.36 -3.82
CA PRO A 7 -0.54 2.81 -2.49
C PRO A 7 0.61 3.02 -1.50
N ALA A 8 1.58 2.11 -1.43
CA ALA A 8 2.74 2.26 -0.53
C ALA A 8 3.64 3.44 -0.94
N TYR A 9 3.70 3.75 -2.24
CA TYR A 9 4.38 4.94 -2.72
C TYR A 9 3.63 6.22 -2.33
N LEU A 10 2.30 6.25 -2.51
CA LEU A 10 1.46 7.38 -2.11
C LEU A 10 1.54 7.65 -0.60
N GLN A 11 1.56 6.60 0.22
CA GLN A 11 1.75 6.72 1.67
C GLN A 11 3.09 7.37 2.01
N GLN A 12 4.18 6.91 1.39
CA GLN A 12 5.51 7.48 1.64
C GLN A 12 5.60 8.96 1.22
N VAL A 13 5.02 9.32 0.07
CA VAL A 13 5.01 10.71 -0.41
C VAL A 13 4.22 11.60 0.56
N LEU A 14 3.10 11.11 1.09
CA LEU A 14 2.31 11.84 2.06
C LEU A 14 3.05 12.01 3.40
N GLU A 15 3.70 10.97 3.91
CA GLU A 15 4.55 11.03 5.11
C GLU A 15 5.65 12.11 4.96
N HIS A 16 6.30 12.14 3.80
CA HIS A 16 7.33 13.14 3.49
C HIS A 16 6.75 14.56 3.48
N HIS A 17 5.63 14.77 2.82
CA HIS A 17 5.02 16.09 2.70
C HIS A 17 4.53 16.63 4.06
N VAL A 18 4.01 15.76 4.93
CA VAL A 18 3.63 16.12 6.31
C VAL A 18 4.84 16.54 7.13
N ALA A 19 5.94 15.79 7.02
CA ALA A 19 7.19 16.10 7.72
C ALA A 19 7.78 17.44 7.27
N GLU A 20 7.75 17.74 5.96
CA GLU A 20 8.22 19.01 5.41
C GLU A 20 7.33 20.20 5.78
N SER A 21 6.01 19.98 5.82
CA SER A 21 5.03 21.05 6.03
C SER A 21 4.81 21.40 7.52
N GLN A 22 5.51 20.74 8.45
CA GLN A 22 5.33 20.87 9.91
C GLN A 22 3.86 20.79 10.35
N LEU A 23 3.04 20.07 9.59
CA LEU A 23 1.63 19.89 9.89
C LEU A 23 1.54 19.04 11.15
N THR A 24 0.82 19.54 12.16
CA THR A 24 0.48 18.73 13.32
C THR A 24 -0.42 17.61 12.83
N PRO A 25 -0.19 16.34 13.25
CA PRO A 25 -1.05 15.25 12.87
C PRO A 25 -2.46 15.45 13.46
N ASP A 26 -3.33 16.07 12.68
CA ASP A 26 -4.75 16.17 12.99
C ASP A 26 -5.45 14.82 12.74
N ASP A 27 -6.67 14.69 13.26
CA ASP A 27 -7.43 13.45 13.16
C ASP A 27 -7.80 13.10 11.70
N GLU A 28 -7.90 14.10 10.82
CA GLU A 28 -8.18 13.92 9.40
C GLU A 28 -6.98 13.29 8.68
N LEU A 29 -5.76 13.74 8.97
CA LEU A 29 -4.54 13.18 8.42
C LEU A 29 -4.32 11.73 8.87
N ARG A 30 -4.63 11.43 10.13
CA ARG A 30 -4.60 10.05 10.65
C ARG A 30 -5.59 9.15 9.91
N GLU A 31 -6.78 9.65 9.62
CA GLU A 31 -7.79 8.92 8.84
C GLU A 31 -7.29 8.63 7.41
N ILE A 32 -6.65 9.61 6.76
CA ILE A 32 -6.06 9.44 5.42
C ILE A 32 -4.97 8.37 5.43
N PHE A 33 -4.07 8.39 6.41
CA PHE A 33 -3.06 7.33 6.56
C PHE A 33 -3.70 5.95 6.77
N GLY A 34 -4.75 5.87 7.59
CA GLY A 34 -5.50 4.62 7.78
C GLY A 34 -6.14 4.09 6.48
N LYS A 35 -6.71 4.98 5.66
CA LYS A 35 -7.28 4.62 4.34
C LYS A 35 -6.20 4.13 3.37
N LEU A 36 -5.04 4.80 3.33
CA LEU A 36 -3.91 4.40 2.49
C LEU A 36 -3.34 3.04 2.91
N GLN A 37 -3.20 2.79 4.21
CA GLN A 37 -2.75 1.49 4.73
C GLN A 37 -3.72 0.37 4.32
N ASN A 38 -5.03 0.56 4.55
CA ASN A 38 -6.04 -0.42 4.18
C ASN A 38 -6.05 -0.71 2.66
N LEU A 39 -5.85 0.31 1.83
CA LEU A 39 -5.74 0.14 0.38
C LEU A 39 -4.48 -0.68 0.02
N ASN A 40 -3.35 -0.40 0.66
CA ASN A 40 -2.11 -1.13 0.45
C ASN A 40 -2.27 -2.62 0.79
N ASP A 41 -2.87 -2.93 1.94
CA ASP A 41 -3.10 -4.30 2.41
C ASP A 41 -3.99 -5.09 1.42
N LYS A 42 -5.06 -4.47 0.91
CA LYS A 42 -5.94 -5.07 -0.10
C LYS A 42 -5.20 -5.37 -1.41
N VAL A 43 -4.34 -4.46 -1.86
CA VAL A 43 -3.55 -4.65 -3.09
C VAL A 43 -2.55 -5.79 -2.94
N GLU A 44 -1.85 -5.87 -1.81
CA GLU A 44 -0.91 -6.97 -1.54
C GLU A 44 -1.64 -8.31 -1.41
N MET A 45 -2.82 -8.35 -0.78
CA MET A 45 -3.66 -9.54 -0.74
C MET A 45 -4.04 -10.03 -2.16
N LEU A 46 -4.50 -9.12 -3.03
CA LEU A 46 -4.86 -9.45 -4.40
C LEU A 46 -3.66 -9.92 -5.22
N LYS A 47 -2.51 -9.26 -5.10
CA LYS A 47 -1.26 -9.69 -5.73
C LYS A 47 -0.87 -11.11 -5.31
N ASN A 48 -0.92 -11.41 -4.02
CA ASN A 48 -0.61 -12.74 -3.49
C ASN A 48 -1.59 -13.79 -4.02
N LYS A 49 -2.87 -13.47 -4.10
CA LYS A 49 -3.89 -14.34 -4.69
C LYS A 49 -3.62 -14.62 -6.17
N ILE A 50 -3.31 -13.58 -6.95
CA ILE A 50 -2.94 -13.73 -8.37
C ILE A 50 -1.70 -14.61 -8.53
N LYS A 51 -0.67 -14.37 -7.71
CA LYS A 51 0.57 -15.17 -7.73
C LYS A 51 0.30 -16.64 -7.41
N SER A 52 -0.46 -16.92 -6.35
CA SER A 52 -0.84 -18.29 -5.96
C SER A 52 -1.65 -19.00 -7.05
N ASN A 53 -2.59 -18.31 -7.71
CA ASN A 53 -3.35 -18.88 -8.81
C ASN A 53 -2.45 -19.23 -10.00
N ARG A 54 -1.46 -18.38 -10.33
CA ARG A 54 -0.49 -18.68 -11.40
C ARG A 54 0.37 -19.90 -11.06
N GLU A 55 0.85 -20.00 -9.83
CA GLU A 55 1.64 -21.16 -9.37
C GLU A 55 0.84 -22.46 -9.41
N LYS A 56 -0.43 -22.43 -8.96
CA LYS A 56 -1.33 -23.59 -9.05
C LYS A 56 -1.57 -24.04 -10.49
N ASN A 57 -1.79 -23.10 -11.40
CA ASN A 57 -1.99 -23.42 -12.81
C ASN A 57 -0.73 -23.97 -13.49
N LEU A 58 0.47 -23.53 -13.07
CA LEU A 58 1.74 -24.05 -13.58
C LEU A 58 2.03 -25.48 -13.08
N ASN A 59 1.66 -25.80 -11.84
CA ASN A 59 1.87 -27.14 -11.25
C ASN A 59 0.80 -28.16 -11.64
N ALA A 60 -0.27 -27.72 -12.32
CA ALA A 60 -1.35 -28.58 -12.80
C ALA A 60 -1.17 -29.07 -14.24
N VAL A 61 -0.08 -28.64 -14.91
CA VAL A 61 0.35 -29.04 -16.26
C VAL A 61 1.58 -29.93 -16.14
#